data_AF-A0A8G0LBD4-F1
#
_entry.id   AF-A0A8G0LBD4-F1
#
_cell.length_a   1.000
_cell.length_b   1.000
_cell.length_c   1.000
_cell.angle_alpha   90.00
_cell.angle_beta   90.00
_cell.angle_gamma   90.00
#
_symmetry.space_group_name_H-M   'P 1'
#
loop_
_entity.id
_entity.type
_entity.pdbx_description
1 polymer ?
#
loop_
_entity_poly.entity_id
_entity_poly.type
_entity_poly.pdbx_seq_one_letter_code
_entity_poly.pdbx_strand_id
1 'polypeptide(L)'
;MMHMFSFLAVLLAISITYAAPIQYESKKIFVISQKPTLIPHYMPQAKSATILANVTDPDLSRDSCGSVKMGFRTLWTCRDTAIRVPGTNQFAFVFTNTAGWTDHQQDEAPAIQQGGPIGAGSDGTNSILLMKGPRPTLPTFYPLGPNMCPNSGACDDGTSRWTAWPDSPPMVTDTALNGTVTAYTWVSNNQMVSSSMEPLTPQPSTTLFKMTYTPDLNPDVLPAVSTVDGNFWGEHEIAYGTYGNVVKGEYAYLYGLLHLGGVALARIPVDCVENKSQYEYYVDGKWTSTKPAIDDPAAAVPNAGTTGQGTFYFSDRAQSYVWIGQASISVSADFYISTAPSPEGPWTSPYLLYSGSNGDGDLPSYSLQAHPHMLREYDDGIYLTWTQYFKPSTYAAYVTPLVYVSFV
;
A
#
# COMPACT_ATOMS: atom_id res chain seq x y z
N MET A 1 29.32 97.30 22.06
CA MET A 1 28.18 97.73 22.90
C MET A 1 27.50 96.43 23.34
N MET A 2 27.82 95.82 24.49
CA MET A 2 27.74 96.24 25.90
C MET A 2 26.53 95.58 26.58
N HIS A 3 26.81 94.81 27.65
CA HIS A 3 25.92 94.07 28.56
C HIS A 3 25.19 92.80 28.03
N MET A 4 24.96 91.69 28.75
CA MET A 4 25.34 91.11 30.08
C MET A 4 24.11 90.57 30.85
N PHE A 5 24.33 89.55 31.70
CA PHE A 5 23.42 88.77 32.57
C PHE A 5 22.73 87.55 31.91
N SER A 6 22.89 86.28 32.34
CA SER A 6 22.84 85.60 33.68
C SER A 6 21.42 85.15 34.06
N PHE A 7 21.14 84.00 34.69
CA PHE A 7 21.96 82.85 35.14
C PHE A 7 21.04 81.60 35.35
N LEU A 8 21.67 80.46 35.66
CA LEU A 8 21.19 79.34 36.51
C LEU A 8 20.66 78.05 35.85
N ALA A 9 21.31 76.96 36.24
CA ALA A 9 21.25 75.60 35.72
C ALA A 9 20.12 74.72 36.32
N VAL A 10 19.94 73.52 35.76
CA VAL A 10 20.24 72.24 36.46
C VAL A 10 20.44 71.09 35.45
N LEU A 11 21.14 70.05 35.90
CA LEU A 11 21.59 68.82 35.23
C LEU A 11 20.42 67.99 34.60
N LEU A 12 20.59 66.99 33.73
CA LEU A 12 21.76 66.14 33.44
C LEU A 12 21.73 65.63 31.97
N ALA A 13 22.90 65.72 31.32
CA ALA A 13 23.53 64.85 30.30
C ALA A 13 22.89 63.46 30.03
N ILE A 14 23.03 62.78 28.87
CA ILE A 14 23.87 62.92 27.65
C ILE A 14 23.22 62.05 26.53
N SER A 15 23.40 62.16 25.20
CA SER A 15 24.18 63.03 24.30
C SER A 15 23.49 63.13 22.91
N ILE A 16 24.13 63.77 21.92
CA ILE A 16 23.67 63.96 20.52
C ILE A 16 24.64 63.25 19.55
N THR A 17 24.14 62.62 18.46
CA THR A 17 24.67 62.76 17.06
C THR A 17 23.83 62.06 15.99
N TYR A 18 23.27 62.87 15.06
CA TYR A 18 23.19 62.55 13.61
C TYR A 18 24.62 62.67 13.02
N ALA A 19 25.04 62.10 11.88
CA ALA A 19 24.59 61.11 10.88
C ALA A 19 25.90 60.43 10.35
N ALA A 20 26.00 59.42 9.48
CA ALA A 20 25.42 59.21 8.14
C ALA A 20 25.76 57.74 7.66
N PRO A 21 25.76 57.32 6.37
CA PRO A 21 25.18 56.02 6.03
C PRO A 21 26.13 54.84 5.70
N ILE A 22 25.66 53.64 6.05
CA ILE A 22 25.79 52.33 5.39
C ILE A 22 27.16 51.94 4.77
N GLN A 23 27.87 51.00 5.41
CA GLN A 23 28.19 49.70 4.79
C GLN A 23 28.65 48.62 5.80
N TYR A 24 28.16 47.40 5.58
CA TYR A 24 28.62 46.08 6.08
C TYR A 24 29.17 45.93 7.52
N GLU A 25 28.38 45.25 8.37
CA GLU A 25 28.92 44.14 9.18
C GLU A 25 27.96 42.94 9.13
N SER A 26 28.52 41.75 9.33
CA SER A 26 27.82 40.47 9.22
C SER A 26 26.82 40.26 10.36
N LYS A 27 25.53 40.15 10.02
CA LYS A 27 24.55 39.58 10.95
C LYS A 27 24.96 38.14 11.25
N LYS A 28 25.49 37.91 12.46
CA LYS A 28 25.57 36.58 13.07
C LYS A 28 24.16 36.00 13.08
N ILE A 29 23.89 35.05 12.19
CA ILE A 29 22.68 34.23 12.26
C ILE A 29 22.87 33.34 13.49
N PHE A 30 22.20 33.70 14.58
CA PHE A 30 21.99 32.76 15.67
C PHE A 30 21.02 31.70 15.15
N VAL A 31 21.57 30.63 14.58
CA VAL A 31 20.84 29.37 14.44
C VAL A 31 20.58 28.90 15.86
N ILE A 32 19.39 29.22 16.36
CA ILE A 32 18.84 28.51 17.52
C ILE A 32 18.67 27.08 17.03
N SER A 33 19.63 26.22 17.38
CA SER A 33 19.45 24.79 17.31
C SER A 33 18.32 24.44 18.27
N GLN A 34 17.10 24.43 17.75
CA GLN A 34 16.00 23.74 18.39
C GLN A 34 16.42 22.27 18.43
N LYS A 35 16.96 21.88 19.58
CA LYS A 35 17.08 20.48 19.97
C LYS A 35 15.76 19.82 19.58
N PRO A 36 15.73 18.80 18.71
CA PRO A 36 14.48 18.29 18.16
C PRO A 36 13.54 17.97 19.30
N THR A 37 12.44 18.73 19.42
CA THR A 37 11.30 18.29 20.20
C THR A 37 10.92 16.95 19.60
N LEU A 38 11.01 15.89 20.41
CA LEU A 38 10.48 14.58 20.06
C LEU A 38 9.04 14.81 19.60
N ILE A 39 8.82 14.73 18.28
CA ILE A 39 7.48 14.71 17.73
C ILE A 39 6.83 13.50 18.38
N PRO A 40 5.72 13.66 19.12
CA PRO A 40 5.03 12.50 19.70
C PRO A 40 4.79 11.51 18.58
N HIS A 41 5.22 10.25 18.75
CA HIS A 41 4.99 9.22 17.75
C HIS A 41 3.51 9.22 17.39
N TYR A 42 3.20 9.24 16.10
CA TYR A 42 1.83 9.28 15.62
C TYR A 42 1.15 7.96 16.01
N MET A 43 0.26 8.00 17.01
CA MET A 43 -0.36 6.82 17.62
C MET A 43 -1.88 6.84 17.46
N PRO A 44 -2.42 6.88 16.22
CA PRO A 44 -3.85 6.98 15.97
C PRO A 44 -4.61 5.83 16.62
N GLN A 45 -5.67 6.17 17.36
CA GLN A 45 -6.59 5.20 17.95
C GLN A 45 -7.92 5.23 17.19
N ALA A 46 -8.56 4.08 17.01
CA ALA A 46 -9.88 4.04 16.39
C ALA A 46 -10.93 4.71 17.29
N LYS A 47 -11.61 5.72 16.76
CA LYS A 47 -12.71 6.45 17.39
C LYS A 47 -14.05 5.77 17.13
N SER A 48 -14.27 5.40 15.87
CA SER A 48 -15.43 4.63 15.42
C SER A 48 -15.13 3.98 14.08
N ALA A 49 -15.72 2.81 13.84
CA ALA A 49 -15.70 2.11 12.57
C ALA A 49 -17.11 2.05 11.98
N THR A 50 -17.24 2.09 10.65
CA THR A 50 -18.52 1.95 9.96
C THR A 50 -18.32 1.13 8.69
N ILE A 51 -18.97 -0.03 8.62
CA ILE A 51 -19.03 -0.83 7.39
C ILE A 51 -19.93 -0.08 6.41
N LEU A 52 -19.39 0.25 5.24
CA LEU A 52 -20.05 1.11 4.25
C LEU A 52 -20.68 0.31 3.12
N ALA A 53 -19.98 -0.73 2.66
CA ALA A 53 -20.33 -1.50 1.48
C ALA A 53 -19.53 -2.81 1.41
N ASN A 54 -19.86 -3.69 0.46
CA ASN A 54 -18.92 -4.69 -0.04
C ASN A 54 -18.27 -4.19 -1.33
N VAL A 55 -16.95 -4.30 -1.47
CA VAL A 55 -16.25 -4.08 -2.73
C VAL A 55 -16.39 -5.33 -3.59
N THR A 56 -17.11 -5.27 -4.70
CA THR A 56 -17.42 -6.49 -5.46
C THR A 56 -17.84 -6.23 -6.90
N ASP A 57 -17.55 -7.20 -7.76
CA ASP A 57 -18.26 -7.42 -9.02
C ASP A 57 -19.20 -8.62 -8.77
N PRO A 58 -20.53 -8.47 -8.80
CA PRO A 58 -21.45 -9.58 -8.53
C PRO A 58 -21.29 -10.80 -9.46
N ASP A 59 -20.69 -10.66 -10.63
CA ASP A 59 -20.39 -11.78 -11.54
C ASP A 59 -19.02 -12.45 -11.27
N LEU A 60 -18.18 -11.92 -10.37
CA LEU A 60 -16.83 -12.42 -10.07
C LEU A 60 -16.58 -12.58 -8.55
N SER A 61 -16.33 -13.80 -8.10
CA SER A 61 -15.81 -14.06 -6.76
C SER A 61 -14.30 -13.86 -6.76
N ARG A 62 -13.84 -12.68 -6.29
CA ARG A 62 -12.42 -12.28 -6.24
C ARG A 62 -11.85 -12.48 -4.84
N ASP A 63 -10.68 -13.12 -4.76
CA ASP A 63 -9.89 -13.28 -3.54
C ASP A 63 -8.84 -12.17 -3.42
N SER A 64 -8.63 -11.64 -2.21
CA SER A 64 -7.41 -10.93 -1.79
C SER A 64 -7.04 -9.77 -2.72
N CYS A 65 -7.78 -8.67 -2.64
CA CYS A 65 -7.57 -7.51 -3.49
C CYS A 65 -6.79 -6.39 -2.77
N GLY A 66 -5.60 -6.04 -3.30
CA GLY A 66 -4.94 -4.76 -3.03
C GLY A 66 -5.41 -3.68 -3.99
N SER A 67 -5.23 -2.39 -3.67
CA SER A 67 -5.67 -1.32 -4.58
C SER A 67 -4.86 -0.02 -4.53
N VAL A 68 -4.86 0.72 -5.64
CA VAL A 68 -4.20 2.03 -5.79
C VAL A 68 -5.04 2.96 -6.67
N LYS A 69 -4.90 4.28 -6.46
CA LYS A 69 -5.47 5.29 -7.36
C LYS A 69 -4.67 5.34 -8.67
N MET A 70 -5.36 5.28 -9.81
CA MET A 70 -4.80 5.60 -11.12
C MET A 70 -5.74 6.55 -11.85
N GLY A 71 -5.28 7.78 -12.08
CA GLY A 71 -6.15 8.88 -12.51
C GLY A 71 -7.26 9.14 -11.48
N PHE A 72 -8.52 9.13 -11.94
CA PHE A 72 -9.69 9.40 -11.11
C PHE A 72 -10.35 8.14 -10.49
N ARG A 73 -9.78 6.95 -10.73
CA ARG A 73 -10.35 5.65 -10.35
C ARG A 73 -9.40 4.90 -9.43
N THR A 74 -9.92 3.91 -8.70
CA THR A 74 -9.09 2.95 -7.98
C THR A 74 -8.97 1.67 -8.78
N LEU A 75 -7.75 1.29 -9.12
CA LEU A 75 -7.42 -0.04 -9.64
C LEU A 75 -7.34 -1.00 -8.46
N TRP A 76 -8.11 -2.07 -8.52
CA TRP A 76 -7.99 -3.24 -7.66
C TRP A 76 -7.25 -4.34 -8.42
N THR A 77 -6.25 -4.94 -7.79
CA THR A 77 -5.58 -6.15 -8.27
C THR A 77 -5.78 -7.25 -7.26
N CYS A 78 -6.39 -8.33 -7.70
CA CYS A 78 -6.82 -9.45 -6.86
C CYS A 78 -6.03 -10.71 -7.21
N ARG A 79 -5.96 -11.63 -6.26
CA ARG A 79 -5.51 -13.01 -6.47
C ARG A 79 -6.61 -13.81 -7.19
N ASP A 80 -6.78 -15.08 -6.80
CA ASP A 80 -7.70 -16.03 -7.41
C ASP A 80 -9.09 -15.42 -7.65
N THR A 81 -9.58 -15.55 -8.87
CA THR A 81 -10.89 -15.03 -9.27
C THR A 81 -11.67 -16.10 -9.99
N ALA A 82 -12.88 -16.41 -9.50
CA ALA A 82 -13.81 -17.34 -10.13
C ALA A 82 -14.99 -16.58 -10.76
N ILE A 83 -15.39 -16.98 -11.96
CA ILE A 83 -16.52 -16.40 -12.70
C ILE A 83 -17.82 -17.10 -12.31
N ARG A 84 -18.88 -16.33 -12.10
CA ARG A 84 -20.23 -16.85 -11.86
C ARG A 84 -20.75 -17.65 -13.07
N VAL A 85 -21.21 -18.87 -12.82
CA VAL A 85 -21.82 -19.72 -13.84
C VAL A 85 -23.22 -19.18 -14.18
N PRO A 86 -23.52 -18.85 -15.46
CA PRO A 86 -24.77 -18.22 -15.86
C PRO A 86 -26.02 -18.95 -15.37
N GLY A 87 -26.99 -18.20 -14.81
CA GLY A 87 -28.25 -18.75 -14.28
C GLY A 87 -28.11 -19.45 -12.91
N THR A 88 -26.95 -19.40 -12.27
CA THR A 88 -26.69 -20.02 -10.96
C THR A 88 -26.06 -19.03 -9.96
N ASN A 89 -25.91 -19.47 -8.70
CA ASN A 89 -25.09 -18.79 -7.69
C ASN A 89 -23.76 -19.53 -7.43
N GLN A 90 -23.30 -20.34 -8.38
CA GLN A 90 -22.02 -21.04 -8.31
C GLN A 90 -20.94 -20.26 -9.07
N PHE A 91 -19.69 -20.36 -8.61
CA PHE A 91 -18.52 -19.74 -9.23
C PHE A 91 -17.53 -20.82 -9.65
N ALA A 92 -16.96 -20.68 -10.85
CA ALA A 92 -16.05 -21.64 -11.48
C ALA A 92 -15.00 -20.93 -12.33
N PHE A 93 -14.08 -21.67 -12.94
CA PHE A 93 -13.00 -21.14 -13.79
C PHE A 93 -12.11 -20.15 -13.03
N VAL A 94 -11.16 -20.67 -12.26
CA VAL A 94 -10.22 -19.85 -11.47
C VAL A 94 -9.15 -19.24 -12.37
N PHE A 95 -9.03 -17.91 -12.32
CA PHE A 95 -7.92 -17.13 -12.86
C PHE A 95 -6.99 -16.77 -11.70
N THR A 96 -5.67 -16.98 -11.84
CA THR A 96 -4.70 -16.80 -10.73
C THR A 96 -4.59 -15.35 -10.24
N ASN A 97 -4.91 -14.38 -11.09
CA ASN A 97 -5.10 -12.98 -10.71
C ASN A 97 -6.00 -12.28 -11.72
N THR A 98 -6.64 -11.20 -11.28
CA THR A 98 -7.41 -10.30 -12.14
C THR A 98 -7.32 -8.86 -11.63
N ALA A 99 -7.69 -7.90 -12.48
CA ALA A 99 -7.82 -6.51 -12.09
C ALA A 99 -9.23 -5.96 -12.39
N GLY A 100 -9.59 -4.87 -11.74
CA GLY A 100 -10.88 -4.21 -11.87
C GLY A 100 -10.83 -2.78 -11.33
N TRP A 101 -11.86 -2.00 -11.61
CA TRP A 101 -11.93 -0.58 -11.29
C TRP A 101 -13.09 -0.28 -10.35
N THR A 102 -12.87 0.54 -9.33
CA THR A 102 -13.97 1.25 -8.66
C THR A 102 -13.85 2.74 -8.93
N ASP A 103 -14.99 3.40 -9.07
CA ASP A 103 -15.06 4.83 -9.35
C ASP A 103 -15.12 5.64 -8.04
N HIS A 104 -14.78 6.92 -8.12
CA HIS A 104 -15.01 7.89 -7.05
C HIS A 104 -16.17 8.82 -7.40
N GLN A 105 -16.78 9.40 -6.38
CA GLN A 105 -17.70 10.54 -6.48
C GLN A 105 -16.93 11.82 -6.84
N GLN A 106 -17.67 12.90 -7.14
CA GLN A 106 -17.07 14.20 -7.44
C GLN A 106 -16.29 14.81 -6.26
N ASP A 107 -16.59 14.43 -5.02
CA ASP A 107 -15.84 14.82 -3.81
C ASP A 107 -14.68 13.86 -3.48
N GLU A 108 -14.29 13.00 -4.43
CA GLU A 108 -13.28 11.93 -4.31
C GLU A 108 -13.62 10.79 -3.33
N ALA A 109 -14.78 10.79 -2.67
CA ALA A 109 -15.24 9.64 -1.88
C ALA A 109 -15.45 8.38 -2.76
N PRO A 110 -15.32 7.15 -2.23
CA PRO A 110 -15.70 5.94 -2.97
C PRO A 110 -17.15 5.99 -3.49
N ALA A 111 -17.37 5.63 -4.77
CA ALA A 111 -18.69 5.65 -5.39
C ALA A 111 -19.58 4.47 -4.97
N ILE A 112 -19.90 4.43 -3.68
CA ILE A 112 -20.80 3.43 -3.09
C ILE A 112 -22.23 3.64 -3.62
N GLN A 113 -22.85 2.56 -4.07
CA GLN A 113 -24.25 2.49 -4.48
C GLN A 113 -25.07 1.70 -3.47
N GLN A 114 -26.32 2.10 -3.25
CA GLN A 114 -27.29 1.33 -2.46
C GLN A 114 -27.93 0.26 -3.35
N GLY A 115 -27.81 -1.02 -2.96
CA GLY A 115 -28.21 -2.14 -3.78
C GLY A 115 -27.31 -2.35 -5.02
N GLY A 116 -27.64 -3.37 -5.80
CA GLY A 116 -26.91 -3.71 -7.01
C GLY A 116 -27.39 -5.01 -7.66
N PRO A 117 -26.68 -5.53 -8.67
CA PRO A 117 -26.92 -6.88 -9.18
C PRO A 117 -26.69 -7.92 -8.07
N ILE A 118 -27.57 -8.91 -7.94
CA ILE A 118 -27.41 -10.03 -6.98
C ILE A 118 -26.27 -10.94 -7.47
N GLY A 119 -25.33 -11.30 -6.60
CA GLY A 119 -24.19 -12.15 -6.95
C GLY A 119 -23.15 -12.24 -5.83
N ALA A 120 -21.86 -12.26 -6.18
CA ALA A 120 -20.77 -12.13 -5.19
C ALA A 120 -20.89 -10.81 -4.42
N GLY A 121 -20.63 -10.83 -3.11
CA GLY A 121 -20.73 -9.68 -2.20
C GLY A 121 -22.08 -8.94 -2.16
N SER A 122 -23.14 -9.44 -2.83
CA SER A 122 -24.35 -8.66 -3.11
C SER A 122 -25.63 -9.49 -3.06
N ASP A 123 -26.52 -9.15 -2.12
CA ASP A 123 -27.90 -9.66 -2.02
C ASP A 123 -28.91 -8.82 -2.83
N GLY A 124 -28.44 -7.74 -3.47
CA GLY A 124 -29.22 -6.78 -4.26
C GLY A 124 -29.82 -5.62 -3.46
N THR A 125 -29.76 -5.68 -2.13
CA THR A 125 -30.26 -4.64 -1.21
C THR A 125 -29.14 -3.99 -0.38
N ASN A 126 -28.08 -4.74 -0.07
CA ASN A 126 -26.90 -4.20 0.61
C ASN A 126 -26.15 -3.17 -0.26
N SER A 127 -25.41 -2.27 0.38
CA SER A 127 -24.57 -1.32 -0.34
C SER A 127 -23.34 -2.02 -0.92
N ILE A 128 -22.96 -1.66 -2.15
CA ILE A 128 -21.74 -2.14 -2.81
C ILE A 128 -20.90 -0.98 -3.35
N LEU A 129 -19.59 -1.13 -3.30
CA LEU A 129 -18.66 -0.37 -4.13
C LEU A 129 -18.40 -1.25 -5.36
N LEU A 130 -19.13 -0.97 -6.44
CA LEU A 130 -19.15 -1.83 -7.63
C LEU A 130 -17.78 -1.80 -8.33
N MET A 131 -17.09 -2.94 -8.27
CA MET A 131 -15.89 -3.19 -9.07
C MET A 131 -16.33 -3.54 -10.49
N LYS A 132 -15.86 -2.77 -11.45
CA LYS A 132 -16.17 -2.86 -12.88
C LYS A 132 -14.93 -3.30 -13.66
N GLY A 133 -15.13 -3.68 -14.92
CA GLY A 133 -14.03 -3.95 -15.84
C GLY A 133 -14.37 -5.07 -16.81
N PRO A 134 -13.39 -5.47 -17.63
CA PRO A 134 -13.59 -6.55 -18.58
C PRO A 134 -13.72 -7.88 -17.82
N ARG A 135 -14.53 -8.80 -18.36
CA ARG A 135 -14.53 -10.18 -17.84
C ARG A 135 -13.13 -10.78 -17.97
N PRO A 136 -12.65 -11.55 -16.97
CA PRO A 136 -11.32 -12.14 -17.01
C PRO A 136 -11.07 -13.00 -18.26
N THR A 137 -9.89 -12.85 -18.85
CA THR A 137 -9.40 -13.62 -19.99
C THR A 137 -8.04 -14.24 -19.68
N LEU A 138 -7.56 -15.13 -20.56
CA LEU A 138 -6.17 -15.60 -20.53
C LEU A 138 -5.34 -14.88 -21.62
N PRO A 139 -4.07 -14.53 -21.37
CA PRO A 139 -3.38 -14.63 -20.08
C PRO A 139 -3.99 -13.71 -19.00
N THR A 140 -3.74 -14.04 -17.74
CA THR A 140 -4.15 -13.25 -16.57
C THR A 140 -3.49 -11.86 -16.54
N PHE A 141 -4.02 -10.94 -15.72
CA PHE A 141 -3.58 -9.54 -15.69
C PHE A 141 -2.07 -9.39 -15.44
N TYR A 142 -1.56 -10.09 -14.43
CA TYR A 142 -0.14 -10.45 -14.34
C TYR A 142 0.03 -11.82 -15.01
N PRO A 143 0.63 -11.89 -16.21
CA PRO A 143 0.77 -13.15 -16.94
C PRO A 143 1.80 -14.06 -16.26
N LEU A 144 1.50 -15.36 -16.23
CA LEU A 144 2.47 -16.38 -15.82
C LEU A 144 3.65 -16.46 -16.80
N GLY A 145 4.83 -16.81 -16.30
CA GLY A 145 6.04 -16.95 -17.10
C GLY A 145 5.96 -18.13 -18.10
N PRO A 146 6.78 -18.15 -19.16
CA PRO A 146 6.66 -19.13 -20.25
C PRO A 146 6.88 -20.60 -19.84
N ASN A 147 7.49 -20.84 -18.67
CA ASN A 147 7.72 -22.17 -18.10
C ASN A 147 6.74 -22.52 -16.96
N MET A 148 5.71 -21.68 -16.74
CA MET A 148 4.71 -21.87 -15.68
C MET A 148 3.41 -22.39 -16.29
N CYS A 149 3.02 -23.60 -15.89
CA CYS A 149 2.00 -24.38 -16.58
C CYS A 149 0.58 -23.96 -16.20
N PRO A 150 -0.36 -24.05 -17.16
CA PRO A 150 -0.48 -23.19 -18.33
C PRO A 150 -0.92 -21.77 -17.91
N ASN A 151 -1.41 -20.92 -18.82
CA ASN A 151 -1.82 -19.55 -18.49
C ASN A 151 -2.89 -19.40 -17.39
N SER A 152 -3.65 -20.46 -17.06
CA SER A 152 -4.60 -20.51 -15.93
C SER A 152 -3.98 -20.96 -14.60
N GLY A 153 -2.71 -21.36 -14.61
CA GLY A 153 -1.95 -21.84 -13.45
C GLY A 153 -2.14 -23.29 -13.05
N ALA A 154 -3.21 -23.98 -13.47
CA ALA A 154 -3.46 -25.37 -13.06
C ALA A 154 -2.70 -26.38 -13.96
N CYS A 155 -1.68 -27.04 -13.43
CA CYS A 155 -0.76 -27.89 -14.19
C CYS A 155 -1.41 -29.20 -14.70
N ASP A 156 -0.90 -29.72 -15.83
CA ASP A 156 -1.33 -31.00 -16.42
C ASP A 156 -1.04 -32.23 -15.54
N ASP A 157 -0.21 -32.08 -14.50
CA ASP A 157 0.03 -33.11 -13.47
C ASP A 157 -1.19 -33.31 -12.53
N GLY A 158 -2.22 -32.46 -12.63
CA GLY A 158 -3.43 -32.50 -11.82
C GLY A 158 -3.22 -32.27 -10.31
N THR A 159 -2.00 -31.91 -9.88
CA THR A 159 -1.56 -31.93 -8.48
C THR A 159 -0.81 -30.67 -8.06
N SER A 160 -0.20 -29.94 -9.00
CA SER A 160 0.42 -28.63 -8.74
C SER A 160 -0.29 -27.49 -9.48
N ARG A 161 -0.04 -26.27 -9.01
CA ARG A 161 -0.44 -25.04 -9.70
C ARG A 161 0.58 -23.94 -9.52
N TRP A 162 0.69 -23.07 -10.51
CA TRP A 162 1.38 -21.78 -10.44
C TRP A 162 0.40 -20.68 -10.09
N THR A 163 0.84 -19.69 -9.30
CA THR A 163 0.02 -18.53 -8.94
C THR A 163 0.84 -17.24 -9.03
N ALA A 164 0.41 -16.31 -9.86
CA ALA A 164 0.93 -14.94 -9.89
C ALA A 164 0.07 -14.06 -8.96
N TRP A 165 0.22 -14.24 -7.65
CA TRP A 165 -0.58 -13.55 -6.63
C TRP A 165 0.03 -12.16 -6.29
N PRO A 166 -0.71 -11.05 -6.51
CA PRO A 166 -0.26 -9.73 -6.07
C PRO A 166 -0.51 -9.58 -4.55
N ASP A 167 0.55 -9.82 -3.77
CA ASP A 167 0.50 -9.78 -2.31
C ASP A 167 0.53 -8.35 -1.73
N SER A 168 0.97 -7.39 -2.54
CA SER A 168 0.95 -5.95 -2.25
C SER A 168 0.24 -5.15 -3.35
N PRO A 169 -0.33 -3.97 -3.05
CA PRO A 169 -0.88 -3.08 -4.07
C PRO A 169 0.18 -2.57 -5.08
N PRO A 170 -0.22 -2.28 -6.32
CA PRO A 170 0.63 -1.63 -7.32
C PRO A 170 1.30 -0.35 -6.82
N MET A 171 2.61 -0.26 -6.96
CA MET A 171 3.39 0.94 -6.61
C MET A 171 3.36 1.95 -7.76
N VAL A 172 2.58 3.02 -7.63
CA VAL A 172 2.62 4.15 -8.59
C VAL A 172 3.91 4.95 -8.40
N THR A 173 4.70 5.09 -9.46
CA THR A 173 5.97 5.84 -9.46
C THR A 173 5.88 7.18 -10.15
N ASP A 174 4.99 7.30 -11.15
CA ASP A 174 4.79 8.52 -11.92
C ASP A 174 3.32 8.68 -12.33
N THR A 175 2.90 9.93 -12.47
CA THR A 175 1.65 10.32 -13.12
C THR A 175 1.92 11.57 -13.96
N ALA A 176 2.07 11.36 -15.26
CA ALA A 176 2.38 12.41 -16.21
C ALA A 176 1.23 13.43 -16.35
N LEU A 177 1.52 14.60 -16.91
CA LEU A 177 0.57 15.73 -17.05
C LEU A 177 -0.70 15.41 -17.85
N ASN A 178 -0.68 14.39 -18.71
CA ASN A 178 -1.84 13.89 -19.44
C ASN A 178 -2.66 12.84 -18.66
N GLY A 179 -2.30 12.57 -17.40
CA GLY A 179 -2.88 11.56 -16.54
C GLY A 179 -2.34 10.14 -16.77
N THR A 180 -1.37 9.92 -17.66
CA THR A 180 -0.75 8.58 -17.83
C THR A 180 0.00 8.20 -16.56
N VAL A 181 -0.38 7.08 -15.96
CA VAL A 181 0.22 6.51 -14.74
C VAL A 181 1.22 5.42 -15.11
N THR A 182 2.40 5.47 -14.50
CA THR A 182 3.36 4.35 -14.48
C THR A 182 3.37 3.72 -13.08
N ALA A 183 3.26 2.40 -13.01
CA ALA A 183 3.31 1.67 -11.75
C ALA A 183 4.05 0.34 -11.88
N TYR A 184 4.47 -0.23 -10.75
CA TYR A 184 5.19 -1.50 -10.69
C TYR A 184 4.63 -2.43 -9.62
N THR A 185 4.71 -3.74 -9.85
CA THR A 185 4.35 -4.78 -8.86
C THR A 185 5.39 -5.89 -8.89
N TRP A 186 5.78 -6.34 -7.71
CA TRP A 186 6.59 -7.55 -7.50
C TRP A 186 5.65 -8.70 -7.15
N VAL A 187 5.69 -9.78 -7.93
CA VAL A 187 4.80 -10.93 -7.79
C VAL A 187 5.63 -12.19 -7.64
N SER A 188 5.46 -12.88 -6.52
CA SER A 188 6.15 -14.14 -6.21
C SER A 188 5.78 -15.22 -7.23
N ASN A 189 6.76 -15.93 -7.76
CA ASN A 189 6.60 -17.04 -8.69
C ASN A 189 6.22 -18.31 -7.93
N ASN A 190 5.07 -18.28 -7.25
CA ASN A 190 4.63 -19.35 -6.37
C ASN A 190 4.21 -20.58 -7.18
N GLN A 191 4.85 -21.72 -6.94
CA GLN A 191 4.33 -23.04 -7.30
C GLN A 191 3.89 -23.76 -6.02
N MET A 192 2.71 -24.38 -6.03
CA MET A 192 2.11 -25.02 -4.86
C MET A 192 1.36 -26.30 -5.21
N VAL A 193 1.13 -27.15 -4.21
CA VAL A 193 0.25 -28.31 -4.30
C VAL A 193 -1.21 -27.83 -4.34
N SER A 194 -1.95 -28.19 -5.39
CA SER A 194 -3.31 -27.70 -5.66
C SER A 194 -4.35 -28.09 -4.59
N SER A 195 -4.10 -29.14 -3.81
CA SER A 195 -5.02 -29.64 -2.78
C SER A 195 -4.74 -29.14 -1.36
N SER A 196 -3.47 -28.84 -1.02
CA SER A 196 -3.06 -28.37 0.32
C SER A 196 -2.62 -26.90 0.36
N MET A 197 -2.45 -26.25 -0.81
CA MET A 197 -1.82 -24.93 -0.97
C MET A 197 -0.39 -24.85 -0.42
N GLU A 198 0.26 -25.98 -0.15
CA GLU A 198 1.64 -26.02 0.32
C GLU A 198 2.60 -25.58 -0.79
N PRO A 199 3.50 -24.61 -0.54
CA PRO A 199 4.46 -24.16 -1.54
C PRO A 199 5.49 -25.26 -1.84
N LEU A 200 5.67 -25.57 -3.12
CA LEU A 200 6.69 -26.51 -3.61
C LEU A 200 8.09 -25.88 -3.58
N THR A 201 8.16 -24.56 -3.73
CA THR A 201 9.37 -23.75 -3.55
C THR A 201 9.10 -22.75 -2.41
N PRO A 202 9.63 -22.96 -1.19
CA PRO A 202 9.31 -22.12 -0.03
C PRO A 202 9.78 -20.66 -0.13
N GLN A 203 10.74 -20.36 -1.00
CA GLN A 203 11.31 -19.03 -1.25
C GLN A 203 11.48 -18.85 -2.76
N PRO A 204 10.37 -18.69 -3.51
CA PRO A 204 10.42 -18.63 -4.95
C PRO A 204 11.07 -17.33 -5.44
N SER A 205 11.47 -17.34 -6.71
CA SER A 205 11.82 -16.13 -7.44
C SER A 205 10.63 -15.16 -7.52
N THR A 206 10.89 -13.91 -7.88
CA THR A 206 9.86 -12.86 -7.99
C THR A 206 9.92 -12.19 -9.36
N THR A 207 8.80 -12.13 -10.07
CA THR A 207 8.66 -11.35 -11.30
C THR A 207 8.42 -9.87 -10.99
N LEU A 208 9.12 -8.97 -11.67
CA LEU A 208 8.78 -7.54 -11.72
C LEU A 208 7.90 -7.26 -12.93
N PHE A 209 6.71 -6.73 -12.68
CA PHE A 209 5.81 -6.21 -13.71
C PHE A 209 5.80 -4.69 -13.70
N LYS A 210 5.76 -4.10 -14.90
CA LYS A 210 5.42 -2.70 -15.15
C LYS A 210 3.98 -2.61 -15.64
N MET A 211 3.25 -1.63 -15.14
CA MET A 211 1.95 -1.21 -15.62
C MET A 211 2.04 0.19 -16.21
N THR A 212 1.36 0.41 -17.33
CA THR A 212 1.12 1.74 -17.88
C THR A 212 -0.37 1.90 -18.14
N TYR A 213 -0.98 2.91 -17.53
CA TYR A 213 -2.39 3.26 -17.75
C TYR A 213 -2.50 4.68 -18.26
N THR A 214 -3.09 4.86 -19.45
CA THR A 214 -3.53 6.19 -19.90
C THR A 214 -5.04 6.27 -19.72
N PRO A 215 -5.59 7.35 -19.12
CA PRO A 215 -7.03 7.49 -18.93
C PRO A 215 -7.80 7.32 -20.24
N ASP A 216 -8.76 6.39 -20.23
CA ASP A 216 -9.57 6.03 -21.38
C ASP A 216 -11.06 6.29 -21.09
N LEU A 217 -11.84 6.59 -22.14
CA LEU A 217 -13.29 6.77 -22.04
C LEU A 217 -14.03 5.43 -21.92
N ASN A 218 -13.41 4.33 -22.36
CA ASN A 218 -13.91 2.98 -22.15
C ASN A 218 -13.62 2.53 -20.71
N PRO A 219 -14.64 2.33 -19.85
CA PRO A 219 -14.45 1.98 -18.44
C PRO A 219 -13.84 0.59 -18.23
N ASP A 220 -13.80 -0.26 -19.28
CA ASP A 220 -13.27 -1.62 -19.24
C ASP A 220 -11.81 -1.74 -19.71
N VAL A 221 -11.14 -0.61 -20.01
CA VAL A 221 -9.69 -0.61 -20.29
C VAL A 221 -8.92 -0.73 -18.97
N LEU A 222 -8.24 -1.86 -18.78
CA LEU A 222 -7.26 -2.08 -17.71
C LEU A 222 -5.89 -1.51 -18.10
N PRO A 223 -4.96 -1.28 -17.14
CA PRO A 223 -3.57 -0.94 -17.46
C PRO A 223 -2.91 -1.99 -18.36
N ALA A 224 -2.05 -1.55 -19.27
CA ALA A 224 -1.20 -2.47 -20.03
C ALA A 224 -0.09 -2.99 -19.11
N VAL A 225 0.07 -4.32 -19.03
CA VAL A 225 1.06 -5.00 -18.17
C VAL A 225 2.16 -5.60 -19.02
N SER A 226 3.41 -5.41 -18.60
CA SER A 226 4.60 -6.02 -19.22
C SER A 226 5.57 -6.53 -18.16
N THR A 227 6.11 -7.73 -18.35
CA THR A 227 7.23 -8.26 -17.55
C THR A 227 8.49 -7.45 -17.82
N VAL A 228 9.11 -6.90 -16.77
CA VAL A 228 10.45 -6.29 -16.82
C VAL A 228 11.51 -7.38 -16.70
N ASP A 229 11.36 -8.25 -15.69
CA ASP A 229 12.22 -9.40 -15.43
C ASP A 229 11.40 -10.48 -14.71
N GLY A 230 11.39 -11.70 -15.25
CA GLY A 230 10.70 -12.85 -14.65
C GLY A 230 11.39 -13.43 -13.40
N ASN A 231 12.60 -12.98 -13.10
CA ASN A 231 13.42 -13.38 -11.97
C ASN A 231 14.10 -12.13 -11.36
N PHE A 232 13.31 -11.09 -11.09
CA PHE A 232 13.81 -9.82 -10.57
C PHE A 232 14.48 -10.01 -9.20
N TRP A 233 13.83 -10.73 -8.29
CA TRP A 233 14.48 -11.34 -7.13
C TRP A 233 14.64 -12.84 -7.38
N GLY A 234 15.82 -13.37 -7.08
CA GLY A 234 16.13 -14.78 -7.22
C GLY A 234 15.41 -15.65 -6.19
N GLU A 235 15.39 -16.96 -6.43
CA GLU A 235 15.07 -17.93 -5.38
C GLU A 235 16.03 -17.76 -4.20
N HIS A 236 15.51 -17.91 -2.97
CA HIS A 236 16.24 -17.65 -1.72
C HIS A 236 16.78 -16.21 -1.54
N GLU A 237 16.33 -15.24 -2.35
CA GLU A 237 16.61 -13.82 -2.13
C GLU A 237 15.43 -13.11 -1.45
N ILE A 238 15.72 -12.02 -0.72
CA ILE A 238 14.67 -11.19 -0.14
C ILE A 238 13.87 -10.53 -1.26
N ALA A 239 12.58 -10.86 -1.34
CA ALA A 239 11.65 -10.34 -2.33
C ALA A 239 11.15 -8.93 -1.96
N TYR A 240 12.00 -7.90 -2.09
CA TYR A 240 11.61 -6.53 -1.77
C TYR A 240 10.46 -6.04 -2.66
N GLY A 241 9.40 -5.49 -2.04
CA GLY A 241 8.20 -5.00 -2.70
C GLY A 241 7.01 -5.96 -2.65
N THR A 242 7.21 -7.26 -2.41
CA THR A 242 6.10 -8.24 -2.28
C THR A 242 5.38 -8.10 -0.95
N TYR A 243 6.08 -7.77 0.14
CA TYR A 243 5.45 -7.52 1.44
C TYR A 243 4.75 -6.16 1.49
N GLY A 244 5.23 -5.20 0.71
CA GLY A 244 4.63 -3.88 0.58
C GLY A 244 5.60 -2.83 0.06
N ASN A 245 5.06 -1.66 -0.27
CA ASN A 245 5.80 -0.56 -0.87
C ASN A 245 5.21 0.79 -0.46
N VAL A 246 6.01 1.85 -0.55
CA VAL A 246 5.56 3.25 -0.45
C VAL A 246 6.50 4.16 -1.22
N VAL A 247 5.95 5.08 -2.00
CA VAL A 247 6.72 6.15 -2.66
C VAL A 247 6.64 7.42 -1.83
N LYS A 248 7.79 8.06 -1.55
CA LYS A 248 7.83 9.38 -0.93
C LYS A 248 9.01 10.20 -1.44
N GLY A 249 8.72 11.34 -2.04
CA GLY A 249 9.73 12.15 -2.74
C GLY A 249 10.27 11.40 -3.95
N GLU A 250 11.60 11.42 -4.12
CA GLU A 250 12.28 10.80 -5.26
C GLU A 250 12.52 9.28 -5.08
N TYR A 251 12.16 8.70 -3.93
CA TYR A 251 12.42 7.29 -3.61
C TYR A 251 11.14 6.46 -3.47
N ALA A 252 11.21 5.26 -4.03
CA ALA A 252 10.39 4.12 -3.64
C ALA A 252 11.08 3.37 -2.50
N TYR A 253 10.30 3.01 -1.48
CA TYR A 253 10.70 2.17 -0.35
C TYR A 253 9.96 0.84 -0.42
N LEU A 254 10.70 -0.25 -0.38
CA LEU A 254 10.24 -1.59 -0.72
C LEU A 254 10.54 -2.55 0.43
N TYR A 255 9.49 -3.15 0.98
CA TYR A 255 9.61 -4.06 2.11
C TYR A 255 9.56 -5.52 1.62
N GLY A 256 10.38 -6.38 2.22
CA GLY A 256 10.42 -7.82 1.96
C GLY A 256 10.52 -8.60 3.26
N LEU A 257 10.31 -9.92 3.23
CA LEU A 257 10.38 -10.77 4.42
C LEU A 257 11.73 -11.52 4.51
N LEU A 258 12.24 -11.64 5.73
CA LEU A 258 13.38 -12.51 6.06
C LEU A 258 12.91 -13.94 6.34
N HIS A 259 13.77 -14.94 6.10
CA HIS A 259 13.45 -16.35 6.30
C HIS A 259 13.05 -16.68 7.74
N LEU A 260 13.82 -16.15 8.69
CA LEU A 260 13.67 -16.41 10.12
C LEU A 260 12.59 -15.55 10.79
N GLY A 261 11.78 -14.84 9.99
CA GLY A 261 10.87 -13.80 10.44
C GLY A 261 11.57 -12.44 10.56
N GLY A 262 10.78 -11.38 10.43
CA GLY A 262 11.26 -10.01 10.32
C GLY A 262 11.05 -9.43 8.91
N VAL A 263 11.12 -8.11 8.84
CA VAL A 263 10.88 -7.34 7.61
C VAL A 263 12.15 -6.60 7.25
N ALA A 264 12.64 -6.78 6.03
CA ALA A 264 13.78 -6.05 5.49
C ALA A 264 13.31 -4.92 4.57
N LEU A 265 14.15 -3.89 4.41
CA LEU A 265 13.84 -2.70 3.64
C LEU A 265 14.92 -2.42 2.58
N ALA A 266 14.46 -2.13 1.36
CA ALA A 266 15.26 -1.53 0.30
C ALA A 266 14.67 -0.18 -0.12
N ARG A 267 15.47 0.66 -0.77
CA ARG A 267 15.02 1.85 -1.48
C ARG A 267 15.65 1.95 -2.86
N ILE A 268 14.98 2.67 -3.74
CA ILE A 268 15.40 2.88 -5.13
C ILE A 268 14.83 4.23 -5.62
N PRO A 269 15.56 5.06 -6.39
CA PRO A 269 14.98 6.22 -7.05
C PRO A 269 13.83 5.80 -7.99
N VAL A 270 12.74 6.56 -8.02
CA VAL A 270 11.49 6.16 -8.70
C VAL A 270 11.64 5.98 -10.22
N ASP A 271 12.64 6.62 -10.83
CA ASP A 271 13.01 6.49 -12.24
C ASP A 271 13.94 5.29 -12.52
N CYS A 272 14.49 4.66 -11.48
CA CYS A 272 15.47 3.58 -11.53
C CYS A 272 14.92 2.20 -11.11
N VAL A 273 13.60 2.06 -10.90
CA VAL A 273 12.96 0.82 -10.38
C VAL A 273 13.35 -0.45 -11.16
N GLU A 274 13.54 -0.35 -12.48
CA GLU A 274 13.90 -1.49 -13.33
C GLU A 274 15.38 -1.91 -13.20
N ASN A 275 16.24 -1.11 -12.54
CA ASN A 275 17.68 -1.30 -12.47
C ASN A 275 18.15 -1.77 -11.07
N LYS A 276 18.28 -3.10 -10.90
CA LYS A 276 18.77 -3.74 -9.65
C LYS A 276 20.07 -3.15 -9.08
N SER A 277 20.95 -2.58 -9.91
CA SER A 277 22.23 -2.03 -9.46
C SER A 277 22.12 -0.71 -8.69
N GLN A 278 20.97 -0.05 -8.75
CA GLN A 278 20.70 1.23 -8.07
C GLN A 278 19.98 1.05 -6.72
N TYR A 279 19.65 -0.19 -6.34
CA TYR A 279 18.96 -0.48 -5.10
C TYR A 279 19.92 -0.36 -3.92
N GLU A 280 19.48 0.33 -2.87
CA GLU A 280 20.14 0.39 -1.57
C GLU A 280 19.30 -0.37 -0.54
N TYR A 281 19.96 -1.11 0.34
CA TYR A 281 19.36 -1.98 1.36
C TYR A 281 19.67 -1.41 2.73
N TYR A 282 18.73 -1.50 3.67
CA TYR A 282 18.93 -1.06 5.04
C TYR A 282 19.45 -2.22 5.91
N VAL A 283 20.70 -2.12 6.37
CA VAL A 283 21.40 -3.15 7.14
C VAL A 283 22.21 -2.49 8.26
N ASP A 284 22.12 -3.01 9.49
CA ASP A 284 22.84 -2.49 10.68
C ASP A 284 22.75 -0.95 10.83
N GLY A 285 21.53 -0.43 10.69
CA GLY A 285 21.23 0.99 10.82
C GLY A 285 21.67 1.88 9.64
N LYS A 286 22.12 1.31 8.53
CA LYS A 286 22.78 2.02 7.41
C LYS A 286 22.24 1.58 6.05
N TRP A 287 22.22 2.50 5.10
CA TRP A 287 21.99 2.19 3.69
C TRP A 287 23.28 1.67 3.04
N THR A 288 23.18 0.58 2.29
CA THR A 288 24.29 -0.07 1.58
C THR A 288 23.86 -0.57 0.20
N SER A 289 24.75 -0.56 -0.79
CA SER A 289 24.50 -1.17 -2.11
C SER A 289 24.67 -2.70 -2.12
N THR A 290 25.17 -3.28 -1.02
CA THR A 290 25.32 -4.74 -0.89
C THR A 290 24.02 -5.35 -0.39
N LYS A 291 23.40 -6.19 -1.22
CA LYS A 291 22.19 -6.93 -0.85
C LYS A 291 22.50 -7.92 0.30
N PRO A 292 21.78 -7.88 1.43
CA PRO A 292 21.93 -8.85 2.51
C PRO A 292 21.37 -10.23 2.11
N ALA A 293 21.79 -11.26 2.82
CA ALA A 293 21.21 -12.61 2.68
C ALA A 293 19.82 -12.68 3.34
N ILE A 294 18.96 -13.61 2.91
CA ILE A 294 17.58 -13.75 3.40
C ILE A 294 17.48 -14.19 4.87
N ASP A 295 18.58 -14.68 5.44
CA ASP A 295 18.75 -15.07 6.82
C ASP A 295 19.58 -14.07 7.66
N ASP A 296 19.98 -12.92 7.08
CA ASP A 296 20.76 -11.89 7.78
C ASP A 296 19.86 -11.09 8.77
N PRO A 297 20.03 -11.27 10.10
CA PRO A 297 19.22 -10.55 11.07
C PRO A 297 19.54 -9.05 11.12
N ALA A 298 20.69 -8.60 10.60
CA ALA A 298 21.06 -7.19 10.57
C ALA A 298 20.25 -6.40 9.54
N ALA A 299 19.59 -7.07 8.59
CA ALA A 299 18.67 -6.46 7.63
C ALA A 299 17.25 -6.23 8.18
N ALA A 300 16.95 -6.72 9.39
CA ALA A 300 15.62 -6.59 9.98
C ALA A 300 15.35 -5.15 10.46
N VAL A 301 14.27 -4.55 9.95
CA VAL A 301 13.69 -3.31 10.46
C VAL A 301 12.70 -3.65 11.58
N PRO A 302 12.98 -3.30 12.86
CA PRO A 302 12.11 -3.66 13.97
C PRO A 302 10.74 -3.00 13.83
N ASN A 303 9.67 -3.76 14.12
CA ASN A 303 8.26 -3.30 14.13
C ASN A 303 7.70 -2.74 12.80
N ALA A 304 8.39 -2.89 11.67
CA ALA A 304 7.91 -2.49 10.34
C ALA A 304 6.81 -3.43 9.82
N GLY A 305 5.67 -3.44 10.51
CA GLY A 305 4.61 -4.43 10.35
C GLY A 305 4.82 -5.69 11.20
N THR A 306 4.09 -6.74 10.86
CA THR A 306 3.91 -7.96 11.68
C THR A 306 4.32 -9.25 10.95
N THR A 307 4.82 -9.14 9.71
CA THR A 307 4.96 -10.21 8.69
C THR A 307 3.66 -10.85 8.17
N GLY A 308 2.48 -10.41 8.63
CA GLY A 308 1.20 -10.66 7.94
C GLY A 308 0.91 -9.60 6.87
N GLN A 309 0.06 -9.92 5.90
CA GLN A 309 -0.28 -8.99 4.79
C GLN A 309 -0.77 -7.64 5.29
N GLY A 310 -0.43 -6.57 4.59
CA GLY A 310 -0.84 -5.21 4.92
C GLY A 310 -0.42 -4.19 3.87
N THR A 311 -0.69 -2.93 4.16
CA THR A 311 -0.35 -1.81 3.28
C THR A 311 0.56 -0.82 4.00
N PHE A 312 1.67 -0.45 3.37
CA PHE A 312 2.51 0.68 3.78
C PHE A 312 2.05 1.95 3.06
N TYR A 313 2.09 3.08 3.74
CA TYR A 313 1.86 4.39 3.14
C TYR A 313 2.53 5.50 3.94
N PHE A 314 2.60 6.71 3.37
CA PHE A 314 2.97 7.92 4.09
C PHE A 314 1.72 8.76 4.31
N SER A 315 1.43 9.11 5.56
CA SER A 315 0.38 10.06 5.91
C SER A 315 0.95 11.48 5.89
N ASP A 316 0.64 12.24 4.84
CA ASP A 316 1.03 13.66 4.75
C ASP A 316 0.42 14.51 5.85
N ARG A 317 -0.77 14.14 6.35
CA ARG A 317 -1.40 14.82 7.49
C ARG A 317 -0.62 14.61 8.80
N ALA A 318 -0.13 13.39 9.03
CA ALA A 318 0.60 13.04 10.25
C ALA A 318 2.13 13.23 10.13
N GLN A 319 2.64 13.49 8.91
CA GLN A 319 4.06 13.45 8.57
C GLN A 319 4.75 12.16 9.06
N SER A 320 4.08 11.02 8.83
CA SER A 320 4.49 9.72 9.36
C SER A 320 4.26 8.61 8.34
N TYR A 321 5.21 7.69 8.25
CA TYR A 321 5.02 6.39 7.63
C TYR A 321 4.07 5.56 8.49
N VAL A 322 3.20 4.80 7.85
CA VAL A 322 2.19 3.96 8.49
C VAL A 322 2.16 2.62 7.78
N TRP A 323 2.04 1.54 8.56
CA TRP A 323 1.68 0.21 8.10
C TRP A 323 0.37 -0.18 8.79
N ILE A 324 -0.58 -0.73 8.04
CA ILE A 324 -1.79 -1.36 8.59
C ILE A 324 -1.97 -2.72 7.92
N GLY A 325 -2.21 -3.77 8.71
CA GLY A 325 -2.39 -5.12 8.19
C GLY A 325 -2.72 -6.17 9.24
N GLN A 326 -2.72 -7.43 8.81
CA GLN A 326 -2.97 -8.61 9.63
C GLN A 326 -1.72 -9.00 10.44
N ALA A 327 -1.88 -9.59 11.62
CA ALA A 327 -0.77 -10.29 12.28
C ALA A 327 -0.33 -11.53 11.47
N SER A 328 0.95 -11.90 11.50
CA SER A 328 1.43 -13.15 10.89
C SER A 328 0.63 -14.35 11.38
N ILE A 329 0.42 -15.33 10.49
CA ILE A 329 -0.37 -16.56 10.69
C ILE A 329 -1.80 -16.40 11.23
N SER A 330 -2.29 -15.18 11.44
CA SER A 330 -3.68 -14.95 11.85
C SER A 330 -4.65 -15.19 10.70
N VAL A 331 -5.83 -15.69 11.05
CA VAL A 331 -6.97 -15.88 10.15
C VAL A 331 -8.21 -15.11 10.62
N SER A 332 -7.99 -14.07 11.43
CA SER A 332 -8.99 -13.12 11.89
C SER A 332 -8.89 -11.77 11.17
N ALA A 333 -10.00 -11.04 11.11
CA ALA A 333 -10.09 -9.66 10.63
C ALA A 333 -9.52 -8.62 11.63
N ASP A 334 -8.44 -8.95 12.35
CA ASP A 334 -7.78 -8.06 13.30
C ASP A 334 -6.70 -7.22 12.62
N PHE A 335 -7.00 -5.93 12.43
CA PHE A 335 -6.11 -4.94 11.84
C PHE A 335 -5.18 -4.36 12.89
N TYR A 336 -3.89 -4.61 12.74
CA TYR A 336 -2.82 -3.98 13.50
C TYR A 336 -2.29 -2.77 12.76
N ILE A 337 -1.81 -1.77 13.50
CA ILE A 337 -1.16 -0.57 12.96
C ILE A 337 0.22 -0.39 13.58
N SER A 338 1.16 0.12 12.78
CA SER A 338 2.49 0.55 13.19
C SER A 338 2.84 1.85 12.47
N THR A 339 3.58 2.76 13.11
CA THR A 339 3.94 4.07 12.54
C THR A 339 5.41 4.40 12.78
N ALA A 340 5.98 5.24 11.91
CA ALA A 340 7.37 5.71 12.02
C ALA A 340 7.55 7.13 11.45
N PRO A 341 8.58 7.87 11.91
CA PRO A 341 8.98 9.14 11.29
C PRO A 341 9.74 8.96 9.97
N SER A 342 10.42 7.82 9.79
CA SER A 342 11.21 7.45 8.60
C SER A 342 10.85 6.01 8.18
N PRO A 343 11.09 5.58 6.92
CA PRO A 343 10.72 4.24 6.47
C PRO A 343 11.54 3.14 7.15
N GLU A 344 12.79 3.43 7.55
CA GLU A 344 13.61 2.56 8.39
C GLU A 344 13.23 2.57 9.89
N GLY A 345 12.24 3.37 10.29
CA GLY A 345 11.81 3.50 11.69
C GLY A 345 12.39 4.74 12.41
N PRO A 346 12.46 4.71 13.76
CA PRO A 346 11.98 3.64 14.63
C PRO A 346 10.46 3.47 14.52
N TRP A 347 10.02 2.26 14.17
CA TRP A 347 8.61 1.91 14.11
C TRP A 347 8.07 1.59 15.51
N THR A 348 6.86 2.06 15.80
CA THR A 348 6.12 1.73 17.02
C THR A 348 5.80 0.24 17.06
N SER A 349 5.86 -0.43 18.22
CA SER A 349 5.38 -1.82 18.31
C SER A 349 3.94 -1.94 17.80
N PRO A 350 3.62 -2.89 16.88
CA PRO A 350 2.29 -2.95 16.29
C PRO A 350 1.21 -3.18 17.34
N TYR A 351 0.11 -2.42 17.26
CA TYR A 351 -1.03 -2.52 18.18
C TYR A 351 -2.34 -2.67 17.39
N LEU A 352 -3.35 -3.28 18.02
CA LEU A 352 -4.65 -3.48 17.41
C LEU A 352 -5.35 -2.13 17.18
N LEU A 353 -5.71 -1.84 15.93
CA LEU A 353 -6.48 -0.67 15.52
C LEU A 353 -7.98 -0.97 15.48
N TYR A 354 -8.35 -2.10 14.88
CA TYR A 354 -9.75 -2.44 14.58
C TYR A 354 -9.90 -3.96 14.38
N SER A 355 -11.06 -4.51 14.76
CA SER A 355 -11.45 -5.90 14.49
C SER A 355 -12.73 -5.94 13.65
N GLY A 356 -12.64 -6.53 12.46
CA GLY A 356 -13.78 -6.75 11.57
C GLY A 356 -14.57 -8.03 11.88
N SER A 357 -15.67 -8.23 11.14
CA SER A 357 -16.40 -9.50 11.16
C SER A 357 -15.65 -10.59 10.40
N ASN A 358 -15.57 -11.78 10.98
CA ASN A 358 -15.04 -12.97 10.32
C ASN A 358 -16.12 -13.69 9.48
N GLY A 359 -15.73 -14.47 8.48
CA GLY A 359 -16.59 -15.49 7.87
C GLY A 359 -16.70 -16.75 8.76
N ASP A 360 -17.23 -17.84 8.20
CA ASP A 360 -17.38 -19.12 8.90
C ASP A 360 -16.59 -20.29 8.29
N GLY A 361 -15.77 -20.06 7.26
CA GLY A 361 -14.85 -21.04 6.67
C GLY A 361 -13.59 -21.28 7.51
N ASP A 362 -12.69 -22.14 7.03
CA ASP A 362 -11.48 -22.55 7.77
C ASP A 362 -10.37 -21.47 7.78
N LEU A 363 -10.38 -20.56 6.81
CA LEU A 363 -9.59 -19.32 6.78
C LEU A 363 -10.55 -18.11 6.85
N PRO A 364 -11.26 -17.87 7.96
CA PRO A 364 -12.48 -17.07 7.93
C PRO A 364 -12.25 -15.58 7.64
N SER A 365 -11.05 -15.03 7.85
CA SER A 365 -10.64 -13.74 7.30
C SER A 365 -9.14 -13.60 7.06
N TYR A 366 -8.76 -12.99 5.94
CA TYR A 366 -7.36 -12.78 5.54
C TYR A 366 -7.21 -11.63 4.54
N SER A 367 -5.97 -11.30 4.17
CA SER A 367 -5.63 -10.25 3.20
C SER A 367 -6.21 -8.89 3.58
N LEU A 368 -5.92 -8.48 4.82
CA LEU A 368 -6.28 -7.17 5.37
C LEU A 368 -5.44 -6.09 4.69
N GLN A 369 -6.11 -5.11 4.06
CA GLN A 369 -5.50 -4.04 3.29
C GLN A 369 -6.08 -2.68 3.70
N ALA A 370 -5.28 -1.62 3.56
CA ALA A 370 -5.67 -0.24 3.78
C ALA A 370 -5.61 0.57 2.48
N HIS A 371 -6.54 1.51 2.31
CA HIS A 371 -6.74 2.25 1.07
C HIS A 371 -6.63 3.76 1.30
N PRO A 372 -5.42 4.26 1.61
CA PRO A 372 -5.20 5.67 1.98
C PRO A 372 -5.54 6.63 0.84
N HIS A 373 -5.45 6.17 -0.42
CA HIS A 373 -5.75 6.98 -1.60
C HIS A 373 -7.25 7.25 -1.83
N MET A 374 -8.15 6.60 -1.06
CA MET A 374 -9.58 6.87 -1.02
C MET A 374 -9.96 7.95 -0.01
N LEU A 375 -9.01 8.40 0.82
CA LEU A 375 -9.22 9.47 1.77
C LEU A 375 -9.28 10.82 1.05
N ARG A 376 -10.27 11.62 1.41
CA ARG A 376 -10.37 13.02 1.03
C ARG A 376 -9.48 13.86 1.96
N GLU A 377 -9.10 15.06 1.53
CA GLU A 377 -8.20 15.96 2.28
C GLU A 377 -8.61 16.18 3.75
N TYR A 378 -9.92 16.21 4.01
CA TYR A 378 -10.52 16.44 5.32
C TYR A 378 -10.88 15.17 6.11
N ASP A 379 -10.68 13.97 5.55
CA ASP A 379 -10.96 12.73 6.28
C ASP A 379 -9.94 12.51 7.41
N ASP A 380 -10.40 11.96 8.52
CA ASP A 380 -9.59 11.71 9.73
C ASP A 380 -9.69 10.24 10.13
N GLY A 381 -9.10 9.39 9.31
CA GLY A 381 -9.32 7.95 9.38
C GLY A 381 -8.63 7.19 8.26
N ILE A 382 -9.09 5.96 8.03
CA ILE A 382 -8.60 5.07 6.97
C ILE A 382 -9.73 4.18 6.45
N TYR A 383 -9.74 3.93 5.14
CA TYR A 383 -10.56 2.89 4.53
C TYR A 383 -9.81 1.56 4.58
N LEU A 384 -10.45 0.49 5.07
CA LEU A 384 -9.87 -0.85 5.17
C LEU A 384 -10.76 -1.87 4.46
N THR A 385 -10.15 -2.93 3.92
CA THR A 385 -10.85 -4.13 3.44
C THR A 385 -10.15 -5.40 3.89
N TRP A 386 -10.87 -6.52 3.86
CA TRP A 386 -10.34 -7.86 4.07
C TRP A 386 -11.15 -8.89 3.27
N THR A 387 -10.56 -10.03 2.93
CA THR A 387 -11.32 -11.17 2.40
C THR A 387 -12.03 -11.86 3.56
N GLN A 388 -13.34 -12.04 3.48
CA GLN A 388 -14.09 -13.01 4.27
C GLN A 388 -14.31 -14.29 3.45
N TYR A 389 -14.04 -15.44 4.07
CA TYR A 389 -14.33 -16.74 3.49
C TYR A 389 -15.38 -17.49 4.31
N PHE A 390 -16.38 -17.99 3.60
CA PHE A 390 -17.52 -18.72 4.17
C PHE A 390 -17.50 -20.16 3.72
N LYS A 391 -18.10 -21.05 4.51
CA LYS A 391 -18.40 -22.41 4.06
C LYS A 391 -19.33 -22.35 2.85
N PRO A 392 -19.15 -23.22 1.82
CA PRO A 392 -20.04 -23.24 0.65
C PRO A 392 -21.52 -23.44 0.96
N SER A 393 -21.86 -24.02 2.12
CA SER A 393 -23.22 -24.14 2.65
C SER A 393 -23.83 -22.83 3.14
N THR A 394 -22.99 -21.86 3.51
CA THR A 394 -23.35 -20.56 4.06
C THR A 394 -23.34 -19.52 2.95
N TYR A 395 -22.22 -19.42 2.22
CA TYR A 395 -22.09 -18.54 1.06
C TYR A 395 -20.97 -19.03 0.14
N ALA A 396 -21.24 -19.15 -1.17
CA ALA A 396 -20.36 -19.81 -2.13
C ALA A 396 -19.45 -18.84 -2.92
N ALA A 397 -19.04 -17.73 -2.29
CA ALA A 397 -18.14 -16.73 -2.85
C ALA A 397 -17.36 -16.02 -1.73
N TYR A 398 -16.29 -15.33 -2.11
CA TYR A 398 -15.62 -14.39 -1.21
C TYR A 398 -16.45 -13.10 -1.04
N VAL A 399 -16.33 -12.47 0.12
CA VAL A 399 -16.88 -11.13 0.40
C VAL A 399 -15.75 -10.22 0.83
N THR A 400 -15.72 -8.99 0.32
CA THR A 400 -14.70 -8.00 0.66
C THR A 400 -15.36 -6.75 1.26
N PRO A 401 -15.60 -6.70 2.58
CA PRO A 401 -16.21 -5.54 3.21
C PRO A 401 -15.30 -4.31 3.12
N LEU A 402 -15.89 -3.15 2.90
CA LEU A 402 -15.27 -1.83 3.01
C LEU A 402 -15.71 -1.19 4.32
N VAL A 403 -14.77 -0.92 5.20
CA VAL A 403 -14.99 -0.18 6.46
C VAL A 403 -14.24 1.14 6.41
N TYR A 404 -14.84 2.21 6.92
CA TYR A 404 -14.13 3.43 7.28
C TYR A 404 -13.91 3.45 8.80
N VAL A 405 -12.65 3.56 9.21
CA VAL A 405 -12.24 3.69 10.62
C VAL A 405 -11.75 5.10 10.84
N SER A 406 -12.48 5.91 11.62
CA SER A 406 -12.06 7.24 12.01
C SER A 406 -11.11 7.20 13.22
N PHE A 407 -10.25 8.21 13.34
CA PHE A 407 -9.24 8.32 14.40
C PHE A 407 -9.64 9.34 15.50
N VAL A 408 -8.91 9.28 16.63
CA VAL A 408 -8.94 10.22 17.76
C VAL A 408 -7.71 11.11 17.74
#